data_AF-A0A963RT59-F1
#
_entry.id   AF-A0A963RT59-F1
#
_cell.length_a   1.000
_cell.length_b   1.000
_cell.length_c   1.000
_cell.angle_alpha   90.00
_cell.angle_beta   90.00
_cell.angle_gamma   90.00
#
_symmetry.space_group_name_H-M   'P 1'
#
loop_
_entity.id
_entity.type
_entity.pdbx_description
1 polymer ?
#
loop_
_entity_poly.entity_id
_entity_poly.type
_entity_poly.pdbx_seq_one_letter_code
_entity_poly.pdbx_strand_id
1 'polypeptide(L)'
;MDLAFTPEELKFRDEIRAWVKEHLPQDIASKVHKAQRLTRDDMQRWARILGKQGWLGYGWPKQFGGPGWTAVQKHLFEEECAMAGAPRIVP
;
A
#
# COMPACT_ATOMS: atom_id res chain seq x y z
N MET A 1 -15.96 -10.81 20.48
CA MET A 1 -14.91 -10.19 19.65
C MET A 1 -15.64 -9.49 18.53
N ASP A 2 -15.70 -8.17 18.57
CA ASP A 2 -16.30 -7.38 17.50
C ASP A 2 -15.23 -7.25 16.40
N LEU A 3 -15.53 -7.79 15.22
CA LEU A 3 -14.62 -7.84 14.07
C LEU A 3 -14.96 -6.75 13.04
N ALA A 4 -15.96 -5.91 13.33
CA ALA A 4 -16.33 -4.82 12.46
C ALA A 4 -15.27 -3.70 12.53
N PHE A 5 -14.90 -3.18 11.36
CA PHE A 5 -14.08 -1.98 11.28
C PHE A 5 -14.87 -0.77 11.80
N THR A 6 -14.18 0.10 12.52
CA THR A 6 -14.72 1.37 12.97
C THR A 6 -14.95 2.31 11.77
N PRO A 7 -15.82 3.33 11.90
CA PRO A 7 -16.00 4.33 10.85
C PRO A 7 -14.71 5.06 10.45
N GLU A 8 -13.78 5.25 11.40
CA GLU A 8 -12.48 5.87 11.15
C GLU A 8 -11.58 4.97 10.30
N GLU A 9 -11.58 3.66 10.57
CA GLU A 9 -10.84 2.67 9.79
C GLU A 9 -11.41 2.51 8.37
N LEU A 10 -12.74 2.57 8.22
CA LEU A 10 -13.38 2.57 6.89
C LEU A 10 -13.01 3.81 6.08
N LYS A 11 -13.00 4.99 6.72
CA LYS A 11 -12.57 6.22 6.07
C LYS A 11 -11.10 6.14 5.62
N PHE A 12 -10.23 5.65 6.49
CA PHE A 12 -8.82 5.43 6.15
C PHE A 12 -8.67 4.45 4.98
N ARG A 13 -9.44 3.35 4.97
CA ARG A 13 -9.46 2.39 3.87
C ARG A 13 -9.81 3.07 2.54
N ASP A 14 -10.85 3.91 2.52
CA ASP A 14 -11.26 4.61 1.31
C ASP A 14 -10.21 5.65 0.85
N GLU A 15 -9.56 6.33 1.79
CA GLU A 15 -8.44 7.24 1.49
C GLU A 15 -7.27 6.49 0.84
N ILE A 16 -6.86 5.33 1.39
CA ILE A 16 -5.80 4.51 0.81
C ILE A 16 -6.23 3.98 -0.57
N ARG A 17 -7.46 3.48 -0.71
CA ARG A 17 -7.97 2.98 -1.99
C ARG A 17 -7.88 4.05 -3.07
N ALA A 18 -8.36 5.26 -2.78
CA ALA A 18 -8.30 6.37 -3.71
C ALA A 18 -6.85 6.70 -4.08
N TRP A 19 -5.97 6.80 -3.08
CA TRP A 19 -4.57 7.12 -3.30
C TRP A 19 -3.85 6.06 -4.14
N VAL A 20 -4.01 4.77 -3.82
CA VAL A 20 -3.39 3.66 -4.54
C VAL A 20 -3.89 3.64 -5.99
N LYS A 21 -5.19 3.84 -6.22
CA LYS A 21 -5.75 3.89 -7.58
C LYS A 21 -5.17 5.03 -8.41
N GLU A 22 -4.93 6.18 -7.79
CA GLU A 22 -4.37 7.35 -8.46
C GLU A 22 -2.87 7.22 -8.74
N HIS A 23 -2.12 6.60 -7.81
CA HIS A 23 -0.66 6.60 -7.82
C HIS A 23 -0.03 5.31 -8.34
N LEU A 24 -0.73 4.18 -8.32
CA LEU A 24 -0.23 2.90 -8.80
C LEU A 24 -0.17 2.91 -10.34
N PRO A 25 1.01 2.75 -10.95
CA PRO A 25 1.09 2.70 -12.41
C PRO A 25 0.32 1.51 -12.97
N GLN A 26 -0.59 1.78 -13.90
CA GLN A 26 -1.48 0.76 -14.47
C GLN A 26 -0.70 -0.36 -15.19
N ASP A 27 0.48 -0.04 -15.74
CA ASP A 27 1.36 -1.02 -16.37
C ASP A 27 1.90 -2.04 -15.36
N ILE A 28 2.22 -1.60 -14.15
CA ILE A 28 2.66 -2.46 -13.05
C ILE A 28 1.48 -3.29 -12.53
N ALA A 29 0.34 -2.64 -12.26
CA ALA A 29 -0.88 -3.31 -11.81
C ALA A 29 -1.31 -4.44 -12.76
N SER A 30 -1.27 -4.16 -14.06
CA SER A 30 -1.60 -5.12 -15.11
C SER A 30 -0.67 -6.34 -15.10
N LYS A 31 0.64 -6.13 -14.88
CA LYS A 31 1.61 -7.24 -14.76
C LYS A 31 1.28 -8.13 -13.57
N VAL A 32 0.97 -7.54 -12.42
CA VAL A 32 0.60 -8.28 -11.20
C VAL A 32 -0.68 -9.09 -11.41
N HIS A 33 -1.74 -8.46 -11.92
CA HIS A 33 -3.00 -9.16 -12.20
C HIS A 33 -2.86 -10.30 -13.22
N LYS A 34 -1.93 -10.18 -14.17
CA LYS A 34 -1.63 -11.21 -15.18
C LYS A 34 -0.59 -12.24 -14.70
N ALA A 35 -0.20 -12.21 -13.42
CA ALA A 35 0.85 -13.05 -12.85
C ALA A 35 2.18 -13.02 -13.64
N GLN A 36 2.49 -11.87 -14.25
CA GLN A 36 3.72 -11.67 -15.00
C GLN A 36 4.89 -11.36 -14.07
N ARG A 37 6.10 -11.70 -14.53
CA ARG A 37 7.32 -11.37 -13.80
C ARG A 37 7.51 -9.85 -13.74
N LEU A 38 7.60 -9.32 -12.52
CA LEU A 38 7.99 -7.93 -12.30
C LEU A 38 9.48 -7.76 -12.48
N THR A 39 9.87 -6.67 -13.13
CA THR A 39 11.27 -6.26 -13.23
C THR A 39 11.71 -5.52 -11.96
N ARG A 40 13.02 -5.36 -11.80
CA ARG A 40 13.57 -4.52 -10.72
C ARG A 40 13.06 -3.08 -10.82
N ASP A 41 12.93 -2.55 -12.03
CA ASP A 41 12.49 -1.18 -12.26
C ASP A 41 11.02 -0.98 -11.89
N ASP A 42 10.17 -1.98 -12.15
CA ASP A 42 8.76 -1.96 -11.70
C ASP A 42 8.68 -1.85 -10.17
N MET A 43 9.44 -2.71 -9.47
CA MET A 43 9.50 -2.69 -8.00
C MET A 43 10.06 -1.38 -7.46
N GLN A 44 11.14 -0.86 -8.04
CA GLN A 44 11.74 0.41 -7.63
C GLN A 44 10.84 1.61 -7.91
N ARG A 45 10.11 1.61 -9.03
CA ARG A 45 9.18 2.70 -9.38
C ARG A 45 8.07 2.76 -8.33
N TRP A 46 7.49 1.62 -7.98
CA TRP A 46 6.49 1.57 -6.91
C TRP A 46 7.07 1.99 -5.56
N ALA A 47 8.25 1.49 -5.19
CA ALA A 47 8.91 1.87 -3.95
C ALA A 47 9.21 3.38 -3.86
N ARG A 48 9.61 4.02 -4.95
CA ARG A 48 9.83 5.48 -5.01
C ARG A 48 8.53 6.27 -4.85
N ILE A 49 7.43 5.80 -5.43
CA ILE A 49 6.11 6.43 -5.30
C ILE A 49 5.67 6.42 -3.83
N LEU A 50 5.78 5.27 -3.18
CA LEU A 50 5.51 5.15 -1.74
C LEU A 50 6.49 5.94 -0.88
N GLY A 51 7.77 5.96 -1.25
CA GLY A 51 8.80 6.72 -0.54
C GLY A 51 8.54 8.22 -0.53
N LYS A 52 8.04 8.79 -1.63
CA LYS A 52 7.64 10.21 -1.70
C LYS A 52 6.53 10.56 -0.70
N GLN A 53 5.63 9.62 -0.45
CA GLN A 53 4.53 9.76 0.49
C GLN A 53 4.94 9.38 1.94
N GLY A 54 6.14 8.82 2.14
CA GLY A 54 6.60 8.31 3.43
C GLY A 54 5.98 6.95 3.81
N TRP A 55 5.40 6.23 2.84
CA TRP A 55 4.69 4.95 3.08
C TRP A 55 5.52 3.72 2.75
N LEU A 56 6.71 3.90 2.16
CA LEU A 56 7.60 2.75 1.88
C LEU A 56 7.95 1.99 3.16
N GLY A 57 8.19 2.71 4.25
CA GLY A 57 8.39 2.17 5.59
C GLY A 57 7.10 2.09 6.40
N TYR A 58 5.95 1.70 5.82
CA TYR A 58 4.66 1.66 6.53
C TYR A 58 4.70 0.78 7.80
N GLY A 59 5.57 -0.23 7.82
CA GLY A 59 5.80 -1.08 9.00
C GLY A 59 6.52 -0.37 10.14
N TRP A 60 7.27 0.71 9.87
CA TRP A 60 8.14 1.35 10.85
C TRP A 60 7.39 2.32 11.77
N PRO A 61 7.82 2.44 13.03
CA PRO A 61 7.36 3.51 13.92
C PRO A 61 7.66 4.91 13.37
N LYS A 62 6.86 5.90 13.79
CA LYS A 62 7.00 7.31 13.37
C LYS A 62 8.39 7.89 13.65
N GLN A 63 9.02 7.51 14.76
CA GLN A 63 10.38 7.96 15.12
C GLN A 63 11.46 7.55 14.10
N PHE A 64 11.19 6.54 13.26
CA PHE A 64 12.09 6.08 12.20
C PHE A 64 11.64 6.50 10.80
N GLY A 65 10.69 7.44 10.70
CA GLY A 65 10.20 7.97 9.41
C GLY A 65 9.06 7.18 8.77
N GLY A 66 8.45 6.24 9.51
CA GLY A 66 7.21 5.60 9.08
C GLY A 66 5.96 6.46 9.33
N PRO A 67 4.80 6.10 8.77
CA PRO A 67 3.57 6.86 8.91
C PRO A 67 2.96 6.81 10.32
N GLY A 68 3.44 5.90 11.19
CA GLY A 68 2.94 5.74 12.55
C GLY A 68 1.57 5.07 12.63
N TRP A 69 1.22 4.26 11.62
CA TRP A 69 -0.06 3.57 11.53
C TRP A 69 -0.24 2.49 12.60
N THR A 70 -1.50 2.30 13.02
CA THR A 70 -1.90 1.19 13.87
C THR A 70 -1.79 -0.15 13.12
N ALA A 71 -1.90 -1.27 13.84
CA ALA A 71 -1.90 -2.59 13.20
C ALA A 71 -3.03 -2.75 12.18
N VAL A 72 -4.22 -2.22 12.49
CA VAL A 72 -5.38 -2.27 11.58
C VAL A 72 -5.15 -1.41 10.35
N GLN A 73 -4.61 -0.20 10.51
CA GLN A 73 -4.28 0.69 9.38
C GLN A 73 -3.23 0.07 8.44
N LYS A 74 -2.19 -0.57 9.01
CA LYS A 74 -1.19 -1.31 8.21
C LYS A 74 -1.85 -2.43 7.39
N HIS A 75 -2.74 -3.19 8.03
CA HIS A 75 -3.48 -4.27 7.37
C HIS A 75 -4.37 -3.75 6.23
N LEU A 76 -5.13 -2.68 6.47
CA LEU A 76 -5.98 -2.06 5.45
C LEU A 76 -5.15 -1.53 4.27
N PHE A 77 -3.98 -0.96 4.54
CA PHE A 77 -3.07 -0.52 3.49
C PHE A 77 -2.56 -1.68 2.62
N GLU A 78 -2.15 -2.77 3.25
CA GLU A 78 -1.70 -3.97 2.54
C GLU A 78 -2.83 -4.59 1.71
N GLU A 79 -4.05 -4.66 2.25
CA GLU A 79 -5.23 -5.18 1.54
C GLU A 79 -5.55 -4.34 0.31
N GLU A 80 -5.63 -3.01 0.44
CA GLU A 80 -5.94 -2.14 -0.71
C GLU A 80 -4.83 -2.13 -1.76
N CYS A 81 -3.55 -2.20 -1.34
CA CYS A 81 -2.43 -2.40 -2.27
C CYS A 81 -2.55 -3.72 -3.03
N ALA A 82 -2.86 -4.83 -2.33
CA ALA A 82 -3.01 -6.14 -2.94
C ALA A 82 -4.19 -6.18 -3.91
N MET A 83 -5.33 -5.61 -3.52
CA MET A 83 -6.54 -5.54 -4.35
C MET A 83 -6.32 -4.72 -5.63
N ALA A 84 -5.52 -3.65 -5.55
CA ALA A 84 -5.16 -2.84 -6.72
C ALA A 84 -4.09 -3.46 -7.62
N GLY A 85 -3.51 -4.61 -7.24
CA GLY A 85 -2.42 -5.24 -8.00
C GLY A 85 -1.06 -4.55 -7.80
N ALA A 86 -0.82 -3.93 -6.65
CA ALA A 86 0.49 -3.36 -6.35
C ALA A 86 1.55 -4.48 -6.12
N PRO A 87 2.81 -4.25 -6.51
CA PRO A 87 3.92 -5.12 -6.12
C PRO A 87 4.01 -5.24 -4.60
N ARG A 88 4.25 -6.45 -4.09
CA ARG A 88 4.54 -6.63 -2.66
C ARG A 88 5.81 -5.88 -2.28
N ILE A 89 5.71 -5.08 -1.24
CA ILE A 89 6.86 -4.45 -0.59
C ILE A 89 7.40 -5.49 0.37
N VAL A 90 8.64 -5.91 0.17
CA VAL A 90 9.33 -6.77 1.13
C VAL A 90 10.01 -5.81 2.13
N PRO A 91 9.65 -5.86 3.42
CA PRO A 91 10.24 -5.01 4.45
C PRO A 91 11.73 -5.30 4.69
#